data_AF-A0A939YNT8-F1
#
_entry.id   AF-A0A939YNT8-F1
#
_cell.length_a   1.000
_cell.length_b   1.000
_cell.length_c   1.000
_cell.angle_alpha   90.00
_cell.angle_beta   90.00
_cell.angle_gamma   90.00
#
_symmetry.space_group_name_H-M   'P 1'
#
loop_
_entity.id
_entity.type
_entity.pdbx_description
1 polymer ?
#
loop_
_entity_poly.entity_id
_entity_poly.type
_entity_poly.pdbx_seq_one_letter_code
_entity_poly.pdbx_strand_id
1 'polypeptide(L)'
;MIEPNPDYGIYLHFMNDDEGIEMLSLHDRNRLSEVVEYNDEMYASMGLFLPLEDAWKAISDFVSTGQVSDKISWISVNEMPEDGNW
;
A
#
# COMPACT_ATOMS: atom_id res chain seq x y z
N MET A 1 -3.52 7.81 1.61
CA MET A 1 -4.70 7.30 0.87
C MET A 1 -5.03 5.89 1.36
N ILE A 2 -6.31 5.50 1.35
CA ILE A 2 -6.80 4.18 1.77
C ILE A 2 -7.75 3.69 0.68
N GLU A 3 -7.35 2.71 -0.09
CA GLU A 3 -8.11 2.23 -1.26
C GLU A 3 -8.49 0.76 -1.10
N PRO A 4 -9.79 0.43 -1.01
CA PRO A 4 -10.25 -0.94 -0.89
C PRO A 4 -10.33 -1.63 -2.26
N ASN A 5 -10.00 -2.91 -2.29
CA ASN A 5 -10.29 -3.84 -3.38
C ASN A 5 -11.03 -5.07 -2.78
N PRO A 6 -12.20 -5.45 -3.30
CA PRO A 6 -13.01 -6.53 -2.72
C PRO A 6 -12.33 -7.90 -2.75
N ASP A 7 -11.41 -8.13 -3.69
CA ASP A 7 -10.74 -9.41 -3.88
C ASP A 7 -9.36 -9.48 -3.21
N TYR A 8 -8.69 -8.35 -3.03
CA TYR A 8 -7.29 -8.31 -2.59
C TYR A 8 -7.04 -7.58 -1.27
N GLY A 9 -8.01 -6.81 -0.76
CA GLY A 9 -7.94 -6.17 0.55
C GLY A 9 -7.78 -4.66 0.47
N ILE A 10 -6.92 -4.07 1.30
CA ILE A 10 -6.75 -2.61 1.38
C ILE A 10 -5.34 -2.22 0.98
N TYR A 11 -5.24 -1.32 0.01
CA TYR A 11 -4.02 -0.64 -0.36
C TYR A 11 -3.88 0.66 0.45
N LEU A 12 -2.73 0.80 1.13
CA LEU A 12 -2.37 2.00 1.86
C LEU A 12 -1.22 2.71 1.16
N HIS A 13 -1.40 4.02 0.98
CA HIS A 13 -0.38 4.89 0.41
C HIS A 13 -0.12 6.03 1.40
N PHE A 14 1.08 6.06 1.97
CA PHE A 14 1.55 7.09 2.86
C PHE A 14 2.39 8.11 2.11
N MET A 15 2.07 9.39 2.28
CA MET A 15 2.80 10.53 1.71
C MET A 15 3.11 11.53 2.82
N ASN A 16 4.36 11.97 2.89
CA ASN A 16 4.80 13.11 3.67
C ASN A 16 5.56 14.08 2.75
N ASP A 17 4.85 15.09 2.25
CA ASP A 17 5.38 16.06 1.29
C ASP A 17 6.51 16.92 1.87
N ASP A 18 6.48 17.20 3.17
CA ASP A 18 7.51 18.01 3.84
C ASP A 18 8.87 17.31 3.85
N GLU A 19 8.85 15.97 3.96
CA GLU A 19 10.05 15.12 3.98
C GLU A 19 10.34 14.44 2.64
N GLY A 20 9.45 14.60 1.65
CA GLY A 20 9.52 13.91 0.36
C GLY A 20 9.45 12.38 0.49
N ILE A 21 8.71 11.87 1.47
CA ILE A 21 8.56 10.43 1.72
C ILE A 21 7.27 9.94 1.08
N GLU A 22 7.40 8.89 0.26
CA GLU A 22 6.28 8.19 -0.38
C GLU A 22 6.48 6.68 -0.18
N MET A 23 5.52 6.06 0.51
CA MET A 23 5.59 4.65 0.91
C MET A 23 4.26 3.95 0.61
N LEU A 24 4.36 2.74 0.07
CA LEU A 24 3.24 1.89 -0.29
C LEU A 24 3.18 0.69 0.66
N SER A 25 1.99 0.25 1.06
CA SER A 25 1.84 -1.01 1.79
C SER A 25 2.37 -2.18 0.95
N LEU A 26 3.03 -3.13 1.59
CA LEU A 26 3.56 -4.32 0.93
C LEU A 26 3.08 -5.58 1.66
N HIS A 27 2.27 -6.39 0.98
CA HIS A 27 1.83 -7.69 1.46
C HIS A 27 2.62 -8.85 0.82
N ASP A 28 2.80 -8.82 -0.50
CA ASP A 28 3.50 -9.89 -1.24
C ASP A 28 4.39 -9.30 -2.35
N ARG A 29 5.70 -9.31 -2.09
CA ARG A 29 6.71 -8.78 -3.03
C ARG A 29 6.75 -9.56 -4.36
N ASN A 30 6.37 -10.84 -4.37
CA ASN A 30 6.41 -11.64 -5.59
C ASN A 30 5.28 -11.29 -6.57
N ARG A 31 4.29 -10.51 -6.12
CA ARG A 31 3.11 -10.13 -6.89
C ARG A 31 3.09 -8.65 -7.25
N LEU A 32 4.26 -7.99 -7.22
CA LEU A 32 4.39 -6.59 -7.60
C LEU A 32 4.31 -6.35 -9.11
N SER A 33 4.54 -7.37 -9.94
CA SER A 33 4.38 -7.29 -11.40
C SER A 33 2.97 -7.70 -11.88
N GLU A 34 2.10 -8.14 -10.97
CA GLU A 34 0.69 -8.43 -11.28
C GLU A 34 -0.13 -7.19 -10.93
N VAL A 35 -0.82 -6.61 -11.92
CA VAL A 35 -1.58 -5.37 -11.75
C VAL A 35 -3.08 -5.66 -11.82
N VAL A 36 -3.84 -5.07 -10.91
CA VAL A 36 -5.30 -5.21 -10.81
C VAL A 36 -5.99 -3.86 -10.74
N GLU A 37 -7.17 -3.78 -11.32
CA GLU A 37 -8.07 -2.66 -11.14
C GLU A 37 -8.69 -2.70 -9.73
N TYR A 38 -8.72 -1.56 -9.03
CA TYR A 38 -9.28 -1.48 -7.68
C TYR A 38 -10.37 -0.41 -7.52
N ASN A 39 -10.45 0.53 -8.45
CA ASN A 39 -11.48 1.57 -8.53
C ASN A 39 -11.55 1.98 -10.01
N ASP A 40 -12.69 2.45 -10.52
CA ASP A 40 -12.94 2.67 -11.96
C ASP A 40 -11.71 3.28 -12.68
N GLU A 41 -11.06 2.50 -13.55
CA GLU A 41 -9.84 2.86 -14.31
C GLU A 41 -8.55 3.14 -13.51
N MET A 42 -8.53 2.82 -12.21
CA MET A 42 -7.36 2.87 -11.33
C MET A 42 -6.80 1.47 -11.09
N TYR A 43 -5.49 1.35 -11.24
CA TYR A 43 -4.78 0.08 -11.21
C TYR A 43 -3.63 0.14 -10.20
N ALA A 44 -3.42 -0.92 -9.44
CA ALA A 44 -2.28 -1.06 -8.55
C ALA A 44 -1.79 -2.51 -8.54
N SER A 45 -0.53 -2.69 -8.18
CA SER A 45 0.06 -4.02 -8.05
C SER A 45 -0.60 -4.82 -6.93
N MET A 46 -0.94 -6.08 -7.21
CA MET A 46 -1.61 -6.98 -6.28
C MET A 46 -0.86 -7.16 -4.96
N GLY A 47 0.48 -7.16 -5.04
CA GLY A 47 1.36 -7.25 -3.89
C GLY A 47 1.21 -6.10 -2.88
N LEU A 48 0.54 -5.00 -3.23
CA LEU A 48 0.35 -3.83 -2.38
C LEU A 48 -0.87 -3.92 -1.46
N PHE A 49 -1.82 -4.82 -1.75
CA PHE A 49 -3.06 -4.92 -0.98
C PHE A 49 -2.88 -5.81 0.26
N LEU A 50 -3.20 -5.25 1.42
CA LEU A 50 -3.13 -5.94 2.71
C LEU A 50 -4.47 -6.61 3.03
N PRO A 51 -4.45 -7.75 3.75
CA PRO A 51 -5.63 -8.23 4.45
C PRO A 51 -6.21 -7.13 5.37
N LEU A 52 -7.54 -7.10 5.49
CA LEU A 52 -8.26 -6.07 6.26
C LEU A 52 -7.70 -5.89 7.68
N GLU A 53 -7.41 -6.98 8.39
CA GLU A 53 -6.88 -6.92 9.76
C GLU A 53 -5.51 -6.23 9.84
N ASP A 54 -4.64 -6.46 8.87
CA ASP A 54 -3.30 -5.88 8.84
C ASP A 54 -3.32 -4.41 8.45
N ALA A 55 -4.17 -4.05 7.48
CA ALA A 55 -4.43 -2.65 7.15
C ALA A 55 -4.94 -1.87 8.36
N TRP A 56 -5.83 -2.48 9.16
CA TRP A 56 -6.40 -1.83 10.33
C TRP A 56 -5.42 -1.65 11.47
N LYS A 57 -4.46 -2.57 11.64
CA LYS A 57 -3.32 -2.37 12.56
C LYS A 57 -2.50 -1.15 12.14
N ALA A 58 -2.18 -1.04 10.86
CA ALA A 58 -1.36 0.05 10.34
C ALA A 58 -2.06 1.42 10.45
N ILE A 59 -3.35 1.47 10.11
CA ILE A 59 -4.16 2.69 10.23
C ILE A 59 -4.30 3.12 11.69
N SER A 60 -4.51 2.17 12.61
CA SER A 60 -4.63 2.48 14.04
C SER A 60 -3.34 3.09 14.61
N ASP A 61 -2.18 2.57 14.19
CA ASP A 61 -0.88 3.12 14.59
C ASP A 61 -0.67 4.52 14.01
N PHE A 62 -1.00 4.73 12.72
CA PHE A 62 -0.90 6.04 12.08
C PHE A 62 -1.79 7.08 12.75
N VAL A 63 -3.05 6.76 13.07
CA VAL A 63 -3.95 7.66 13.78
C VAL A 63 -3.42 8.03 15.17
N SER A 64 -2.70 7.11 15.83
CA SER A 64 -2.18 7.32 17.18
C SER A 64 -0.86 8.09 17.22
N THR A 65 -0.02 7.95 16.19
CA THR A 65 1.38 8.41 16.19
C THR A 65 1.71 9.42 15.10
N GLY A 66 0.91 9.46 14.04
CA GLY A 66 1.20 10.19 12.80
C GLY A 66 2.31 9.55 11.95
N GLN A 67 2.76 8.34 12.27
CA GLN A 67 3.87 7.65 11.60
C GLN A 67 3.41 6.36 10.93
N VAL A 68 4.15 5.90 9.92
CA VAL A 68 3.94 4.57 9.32
C VAL A 68 4.13 3.47 10.36
N SER A 69 3.29 2.44 10.30
CA SER A 69 3.33 1.32 11.25
C SER A 69 4.46 0.35 10.94
N ASP A 70 5.13 -0.16 11.97
CA ASP A 70 6.12 -1.24 11.89
C ASP A 70 5.48 -2.65 11.86
N LYS A 71 4.14 -2.73 11.99
CA LYS A 71 3.39 -4.00 12.01
C LYS A 71 3.10 -4.55 10.62
N ILE A 72 3.38 -3.77 9.57
CA ILE A 72 3.29 -4.19 8.18
C ILE A 72 4.58 -3.85 7.45
N SER A 73 4.80 -4.46 6.29
CA SER A 73 5.89 -4.05 5.42
C SER A 73 5.46 -2.88 4.55
N TRP A 74 6.43 -2.02 4.24
CA TRP A 74 6.29 -0.92 3.31
C TRP A 74 7.35 -1.02 2.22
N ILE A 75 7.08 -0.44 1.07
CA ILE A 75 8.01 -0.33 -0.05
C ILE A 75 8.01 1.11 -0.57
N SER A 76 9.18 1.62 -0.96
CA SER A 76 9.25 2.90 -1.65
C SER A 76 8.81 2.76 -3.10
N VAL A 77 8.20 3.80 -3.67
CA VAL A 77 7.88 3.86 -5.11
C VAL A 77 9.09 3.60 -6.00
N ASN A 78 10.30 3.96 -5.54
CA ASN A 78 11.55 3.74 -6.28
C ASN A 78 11.98 2.27 -6.35
N GLU A 79 11.38 1.41 -5.53
CA GLU A 79 11.65 -0.04 -5.51
C GLU A 79 10.58 -0.84 -6.28
N MET A 80 9.58 -0.17 -6.85
CA MET A 80 8.56 -0.83 -7.66
C MET A 80 9.17 -1.38 -8.96
N PRO A 81 8.78 -2.58 -9.40
CA PRO A 81 9.22 -3.12 -10.67
C PRO A 81 8.66 -2.31 -11.85
N GLU A 82 9.36 -2.32 -12.99
CA GLU A 82 8.95 -1.59 -14.20
C GLU A 82 7.54 -1.98 -14.69
N ASP A 83 7.16 -3.25 -14.54
CA ASP A 83 5.85 -3.79 -14.92
C ASP A 83 4.77 -3.61 -13.83
N GLY A 84 5.11 -3.00 -12.69
CA GLY A 84 4.18 -2.75 -11.58
C GLY A 84 3.41 -1.44 -11.73
N ASN A 85 2.43 -1.21 -10.85
CA ASN A 85 1.70 0.04 -10.75
C ASN A 85 1.32 0.35 -9.29
N TRP A 86 1.05 1.62 -8.94
CA TRP A 86 0.70 2.04 -7.58
C TRP A 86 -0.20 3.29 -7.55
#